data_AF-A0A9X6AAI4-F1
#
_entry.id   AF-A0A9X6AAI4-F1
#
_cell.length_a   1.000
_cell.length_b   1.000
_cell.length_c   1.000
_cell.angle_alpha   90.00
_cell.angle_beta   90.00
_cell.angle_gamma   90.00
#
_symmetry.space_group_name_H-M   'P 1'
#
loop_
_entity.id
_entity.type
_entity.pdbx_description
1 polymer ?
#
loop_
_entity_poly.entity_id
_entity_poly.type
_entity_poly.pdbx_seq_one_letter_code
_entity_poly.pdbx_strand_id
1 'polypeptide(L)'
;TAFWVKRFPPEFPPRPAVMAPPEKPEPREARYVQQLVQVYAERWPGGASTVTQIAQHPTAGPHLRHQREAFFSAESLRRFGEEAYPEGHFEAIVKDIYDAVVDVARDDHPTGWKRLRAVTSEAISAGLTQTVFAQHVRPLDRTGVCHHLANENELTWCEGEGT
;
A
#
# COMPACT_ATOMS: atom_id res chain seq x y z
N THR A 1 30.86 20.55 12.66
CA THR A 1 30.12 21.24 13.74
C THR A 1 28.85 20.47 14.06
N ALA A 2 28.95 19.48 14.96
CA ALA A 2 27.89 18.53 15.32
C ALA A 2 27.36 18.79 16.76
N PHE A 3 27.22 20.06 17.14
CA PHE A 3 26.88 20.44 18.52
C PHE A 3 25.44 20.93 18.71
N TRP A 4 24.70 21.23 17.64
CA TRP A 4 23.35 21.82 17.74
C TRP A 4 22.23 20.79 17.99
N VAL A 5 22.44 19.53 17.60
CA VAL A 5 21.45 18.43 17.73
C VAL A 5 21.20 18.03 19.20
N LYS A 6 22.11 18.38 20.12
CA LYS A 6 21.96 18.03 21.55
C LYS A 6 21.04 18.95 22.36
N ARG A 7 20.61 20.09 21.81
CA ARG A 7 19.86 21.10 22.58
C ARG A 7 18.34 20.95 22.48
N PHE A 8 17.87 20.26 21.46
CA PHE A 8 16.47 19.94 21.24
C PHE A 8 16.38 18.48 20.81
N PRO A 9 16.01 17.53 21.70
CA PRO A 9 15.66 16.19 21.24
C PRO A 9 14.59 16.32 20.14
N PRO A 10 14.58 15.46 19.11
CA PRO A 10 13.51 15.51 18.11
C PRO A 10 12.18 15.45 18.86
N GLU A 11 11.29 16.41 18.57
CA GLU A 11 10.02 16.57 19.29
C GLU A 11 9.11 15.33 19.19
N PHE A 12 9.44 14.39 18.29
CA PHE A 12 8.67 13.19 18.01
C PHE A 12 9.56 11.94 17.95
N PRO A 13 9.07 10.79 18.46
CA PRO A 13 9.80 9.54 18.44
C PRO A 13 10.12 9.10 17.00
N PRO A 14 11.29 8.51 16.74
CA PRO A 14 11.59 7.97 15.43
C PRO A 14 10.64 6.80 15.12
N ARG A 15 10.16 6.73 13.88
CA ARG A 15 9.34 5.61 13.42
C ARG A 15 10.11 4.27 13.60
N PRO A 16 9.50 3.24 14.20
CA PRO A 16 10.11 1.91 14.34
C PRO A 16 10.47 1.26 12.99
N ALA A 17 11.22 0.15 13.06
CA ALA A 17 11.50 -0.67 11.90
C ALA A 17 10.19 -1.22 11.28
N VAL A 18 10.15 -1.30 9.95
CA VAL A 18 8.99 -1.83 9.21
C VAL A 18 8.84 -3.32 9.49
N MET A 19 7.60 -3.76 9.75
CA MET A 19 7.25 -5.17 9.89
C MET A 19 7.53 -5.91 8.58
N ALA A 20 8.26 -7.02 8.67
CA ALA A 20 8.39 -7.92 7.53
C ALA A 20 7.06 -8.65 7.28
N PRO A 21 6.63 -8.82 6.02
CA PRO A 21 5.51 -9.68 5.71
C PRO A 21 5.76 -11.11 6.23
N PRO A 22 4.76 -11.76 6.85
CA PRO A 22 4.87 -13.15 7.25
C PRO A 22 5.05 -14.04 6.01
N GLU A 23 5.64 -15.23 6.19
CA GLU A 23 5.87 -16.15 5.07
C GLU A 23 4.55 -16.52 4.37
N LYS A 24 3.50 -16.76 5.16
CA LYS A 24 2.16 -17.09 4.67
C LYS A 24 1.23 -15.88 4.79
N PRO A 25 0.38 -15.60 3.78
CA PRO A 25 -0.61 -14.55 3.87
C PRO A 25 -1.56 -14.74 5.05
N GLU A 26 -1.81 -13.66 5.80
CA GLU A 26 -2.77 -13.63 6.91
C GLU A 26 -4.17 -13.19 6.44
N PRO A 27 -5.25 -13.45 7.21
CA PRO A 27 -6.60 -13.03 6.85
C PRO A 27 -6.72 -11.53 6.57
N ARG A 28 -5.97 -10.69 7.30
CA ARG A 28 -5.96 -9.22 7.12
C ARG A 28 -5.39 -8.75 5.78
N GLU A 29 -4.66 -9.59 5.04
CA GLU A 29 -4.16 -9.26 3.70
C GLU A 29 -4.90 -10.03 2.59
N ALA A 30 -5.89 -10.85 2.94
CA ALA A 30 -6.47 -11.81 2.01
C ALA A 30 -7.16 -11.16 0.81
N ARG A 31 -7.89 -10.05 1.01
CA ARG A 31 -8.76 -9.49 -0.02
C ARG A 31 -7.97 -8.80 -1.13
N TYR A 32 -7.02 -7.92 -0.81
CA TYR A 32 -6.17 -7.29 -1.83
C TYR A 32 -5.27 -8.33 -2.51
N VAL A 33 -4.78 -9.35 -1.78
CA VAL A 33 -3.97 -10.43 -2.37
C VAL A 33 -4.77 -11.22 -3.39
N GLN A 34 -6.04 -11.54 -3.11
CA GLN A 34 -6.93 -12.19 -4.08
C GLN A 34 -7.09 -11.36 -5.35
N GLN A 35 -7.30 -10.05 -5.21
CA GLN A 35 -7.37 -9.15 -6.37
C GLN A 35 -6.05 -9.12 -7.15
N LEU A 36 -4.90 -9.10 -6.47
CA LEU A 36 -3.60 -9.19 -7.15
C LEU A 36 -3.42 -10.51 -7.91
N VAL A 37 -3.91 -11.63 -7.37
CA VAL A 37 -3.91 -12.92 -8.10
C VAL A 37 -4.72 -12.80 -9.40
N GLN A 38 -5.87 -12.12 -9.38
CA GLN A 38 -6.67 -11.86 -10.60
C GLN A 38 -5.90 -10.98 -11.60
N VAL A 39 -5.25 -9.91 -11.12
CA VAL A 39 -4.40 -9.03 -11.94
C VAL A 39 -3.29 -9.83 -12.64
N TYR A 40 -2.65 -10.76 -11.94
CA TYR A 40 -1.60 -11.58 -12.53
C TYR A 40 -2.15 -12.63 -13.49
N ALA A 41 -3.30 -13.24 -13.17
CA ALA A 41 -3.96 -14.20 -14.03
C ALA A 41 -4.39 -13.58 -15.37
N GLU A 42 -4.94 -12.36 -15.32
CA GLU A 42 -5.28 -11.56 -16.51
C GLU A 42 -4.04 -11.27 -17.37
N ARG A 43 -2.95 -10.83 -16.72
CA ARG A 43 -1.73 -10.44 -17.44
C ARG A 43 -0.94 -11.61 -18.00
N TRP A 44 -0.94 -12.74 -17.30
CA TRP A 44 -0.22 -13.96 -17.68
C TRP A 44 -1.14 -15.18 -17.59
N PRO A 45 -2.07 -15.34 -18.55
CA PRO A 45 -3.01 -16.46 -18.56
C PRO A 45 -2.29 -17.81 -18.49
N GLY A 46 -2.68 -18.66 -17.54
CA GLY A 46 -2.08 -19.99 -17.32
C GLY A 46 -0.69 -19.99 -16.66
N GLY A 47 -0.03 -18.83 -16.54
CA GLY A 47 1.32 -18.69 -15.98
C GLY A 47 1.39 -18.12 -14.56
N ALA A 48 0.35 -17.40 -14.11
CA ALA A 48 0.34 -16.73 -12.81
C ALA A 48 -1.07 -16.67 -12.18
N SER A 49 -1.81 -17.78 -12.23
CA SER A 49 -3.21 -17.85 -11.80
C SER A 49 -3.42 -18.35 -10.37
N THR A 50 -2.35 -18.80 -9.70
CA THR A 50 -2.37 -19.21 -8.29
C THR A 50 -1.16 -18.64 -7.56
N VAL A 51 -1.24 -18.53 -6.22
CA VAL A 51 -0.12 -18.04 -5.39
C VAL A 51 1.16 -18.85 -5.62
N THR A 52 1.05 -20.17 -5.80
CA THR A 52 2.19 -21.05 -6.10
C THR A 52 2.84 -20.74 -7.46
N GLN A 53 2.02 -20.55 -8.50
CA GLN A 53 2.51 -20.16 -9.82
C GLN A 53 3.16 -18.78 -9.79
N ILE A 54 2.50 -17.82 -9.12
CA ILE A 54 3.03 -16.46 -8.95
C ILE A 54 4.39 -16.48 -8.27
N ALA A 55 4.55 -17.27 -7.20
CA ALA A 55 5.82 -17.37 -6.45
C ALA A 55 6.99 -17.85 -7.33
N GLN A 56 6.72 -18.68 -8.34
CA GLN A 56 7.73 -19.20 -9.27
C GLN A 56 7.90 -18.32 -10.51
N HIS A 57 6.95 -17.42 -10.78
CA HIS A 57 6.98 -16.58 -11.97
C HIS A 57 8.03 -15.46 -11.84
N PRO A 58 8.91 -15.26 -12.84
CA PRO A 58 10.06 -14.35 -12.73
C PRO A 58 9.67 -12.88 -12.51
N THR A 59 8.51 -12.45 -13.04
CA THR A 59 7.99 -11.08 -12.85
C THR A 59 6.94 -10.96 -11.75
N ALA A 60 5.89 -11.80 -11.75
CA ALA A 60 4.79 -11.73 -10.78
C ALA A 60 5.23 -12.02 -9.34
N GLY A 61 6.17 -12.96 -9.13
CA GLY A 61 6.64 -13.33 -7.80
C GLY A 61 7.34 -12.18 -7.06
N PRO A 62 8.39 -11.57 -7.64
CA PRO A 62 9.02 -10.39 -7.07
C PRO A 62 8.04 -9.22 -6.90
N HIS A 63 7.11 -9.04 -7.84
CA HIS A 63 6.11 -7.99 -7.73
C HIS A 63 5.15 -8.23 -6.55
N LEU A 64 4.58 -9.43 -6.39
CA LEU A 64 3.72 -9.76 -5.25
C LEU A 64 4.45 -9.58 -3.92
N ARG A 65 5.71 -10.02 -3.82
CA ARG A 65 6.52 -9.80 -2.62
C ARG A 65 6.62 -8.31 -2.29
N HIS A 66 6.91 -7.47 -3.29
CA HIS A 66 6.99 -6.03 -3.10
C HIS A 66 5.64 -5.40 -2.71
N GLN A 67 4.52 -5.88 -3.27
CA GLN A 67 3.19 -5.40 -2.87
C GLN A 67 2.85 -5.79 -1.42
N ARG A 68 3.27 -6.98 -0.97
CA ARG A 68 3.13 -7.39 0.44
C ARG A 68 4.02 -6.53 1.36
N GLU A 69 5.27 -6.26 0.97
CA GLU A 69 6.13 -5.32 1.70
C GLU A 69 5.48 -3.94 1.84
N ALA A 70 4.80 -3.46 0.79
CA ALA A 70 4.05 -2.21 0.83
C ALA A 70 2.93 -2.22 1.87
N PHE A 71 2.09 -3.27 1.85
CA PHE A 71 1.01 -3.46 2.83
C PHE A 71 1.54 -3.43 4.27
N PHE A 72 2.60 -4.18 4.58
CA PHE A 72 3.16 -4.21 5.93
C PHE A 72 3.91 -2.93 6.31
N SER A 73 4.43 -2.18 5.34
CA SER A 73 4.92 -0.82 5.55
C SER A 73 3.80 0.11 6.05
N ALA A 74 2.64 0.08 5.39
CA ALA A 74 1.47 0.84 5.81
C ALA A 74 0.91 0.38 7.16
N GLU A 75 0.84 -0.92 7.45
CA GLU A 75 0.45 -1.42 8.78
C GLU A 75 1.41 -0.94 9.89
N SER A 76 2.72 -0.90 9.59
CA SER A 76 3.70 -0.37 10.54
C SER A 76 3.54 1.13 10.76
N LEU A 77 3.16 1.88 9.71
CA LEU A 77 2.84 3.29 9.81
C LEU A 77 1.58 3.52 10.64
N ARG A 78 0.51 2.72 10.41
CA ARG A 78 -0.74 2.79 11.16
C ARG A 78 -0.52 2.59 12.66
N ARG A 79 0.15 1.50 13.03
CA ARG A 79 0.48 1.21 14.44
C ARG A 79 1.29 2.32 15.09
N PHE A 80 2.28 2.85 14.38
CA PHE A 80 3.05 3.99 14.86
C PHE A 80 2.19 5.24 15.06
N GLY A 81 1.24 5.51 14.16
CA GLY A 81 0.27 6.58 14.30
C GLY A 81 -0.59 6.43 15.55
N GLU A 82 -1.15 5.24 15.74
CA GLU A 82 -2.01 4.90 16.90
C GLU A 82 -1.27 4.97 18.24
N GLU A 83 0.02 4.63 18.27
CA GLU A 83 0.83 4.63 19.49
C GLU A 83 1.41 6.01 19.84
N ALA A 84 1.81 6.80 18.83
CA ALA A 84 2.58 8.03 19.04
C ALA A 84 1.76 9.32 18.88
N TYR A 85 0.54 9.25 18.35
CA TYR A 85 -0.29 10.42 18.04
C TYR A 85 -1.74 10.22 18.48
N PRO A 86 -2.53 11.30 18.64
CA PRO A 86 -3.98 11.19 18.82
C PRO A 86 -4.65 10.41 17.68
N GLU A 87 -5.88 9.93 17.92
CA GLU A 87 -6.66 9.24 16.88
C GLU A 87 -6.91 10.15 15.66
N GLY A 88 -7.02 9.55 14.47
CA GLY A 88 -7.38 10.24 13.23
C GLY A 88 -6.21 10.63 12.33
N HIS A 89 -4.96 10.56 12.81
CA HIS A 89 -3.80 10.96 12.01
C HIS A 89 -3.51 10.01 10.84
N PHE A 90 -3.64 8.70 11.04
CA PHE A 90 -3.45 7.74 9.95
C PHE A 90 -4.64 7.78 8.99
N GLU A 91 -5.85 7.94 9.50
CA GLU A 91 -7.09 8.06 8.73
C GLU A 91 -7.05 9.29 7.80
N ALA A 92 -6.46 10.40 8.25
CA ALA A 92 -6.22 11.56 7.40
C ALA A 92 -5.28 11.24 6.21
N ILE A 93 -4.22 10.44 6.43
CA ILE A 93 -3.35 9.98 5.33
C ILE A 93 -4.11 9.06 4.38
N VAL A 94 -4.92 8.13 4.91
CA VAL A 94 -5.75 7.24 4.09
C VAL A 94 -6.72 8.05 3.24
N LYS A 95 -7.35 9.09 3.81
CA LYS A 95 -8.25 9.98 3.10
C LYS A 95 -7.55 10.76 1.99
N ASP A 96 -6.40 11.38 2.27
CA ASP A 96 -5.62 12.11 1.27
C ASP A 96 -5.23 11.21 0.09
N ILE A 97 -4.79 9.97 0.37
CA ILE A 97 -4.45 9.00 -0.67
C ILE A 97 -5.69 8.55 -1.44
N TYR A 98 -6.81 8.27 -0.77
CA TYR A 98 -8.06 7.91 -1.44
C TYR A 98 -8.52 9.01 -2.40
N ASP A 99 -8.60 10.25 -1.92
CA ASP A 99 -9.03 11.40 -2.71
C ASP A 99 -8.12 11.62 -3.93
N ALA A 100 -6.82 11.34 -3.80
CA ALA A 100 -5.87 11.45 -4.90
C ALA A 100 -6.04 10.36 -5.98
N VAL A 101 -6.47 9.14 -5.61
CA VAL A 101 -6.43 7.99 -6.52
C VAL A 101 -7.79 7.46 -6.95
N VAL A 102 -8.88 7.85 -6.30
CA VAL A 102 -10.21 7.28 -6.55
C VAL A 102 -10.66 7.47 -8.00
N ASP A 103 -10.44 8.66 -8.58
CA ASP A 103 -10.80 8.94 -9.97
C ASP A 103 -9.87 8.19 -10.93
N VAL A 104 -8.57 8.12 -10.62
CA VAL A 104 -7.61 7.31 -11.40
C VAL A 104 -7.99 5.83 -11.37
N ALA A 105 -8.49 5.32 -10.24
CA ALA A 105 -8.92 3.92 -10.11
C ALA A 105 -10.19 3.63 -10.93
N ARG A 106 -11.10 4.61 -11.01
CA ARG A 106 -12.38 4.55 -11.75
C ARG A 106 -12.24 4.83 -13.24
N ASP A 107 -11.10 5.36 -13.68
CA ASP A 107 -10.82 5.59 -15.08
C ASP A 107 -10.77 4.28 -15.89
N ASP A 108 -10.85 4.40 -17.21
CA ASP A 108 -10.80 3.26 -18.12
C ASP A 108 -9.37 2.73 -18.23
N HIS A 109 -9.15 1.54 -17.68
CA HIS A 109 -7.86 0.85 -17.77
C HIS A 109 -7.98 -0.41 -18.63
N PRO A 110 -7.07 -0.63 -19.60
CA PRO A 110 -7.11 -1.83 -20.45
C PRO A 110 -6.96 -3.16 -19.70
N THR A 111 -6.40 -3.13 -18.49
CA THR A 111 -6.20 -4.32 -17.62
C THR A 111 -6.11 -3.87 -16.16
N GLY A 112 -6.38 -4.79 -15.23
CA GLY A 112 -6.17 -4.55 -13.81
C GLY A 112 -4.71 -4.29 -13.46
N TRP A 113 -3.75 -4.82 -14.23
CA TRP A 113 -2.33 -4.48 -14.07
C TRP A 113 -2.06 -2.99 -14.36
N LYS A 114 -2.67 -2.44 -15.41
CA LYS A 114 -2.51 -1.03 -15.77
C LYS A 114 -3.18 -0.12 -14.73
N ARG A 115 -4.38 -0.50 -14.26
CA ARG A 115 -5.07 0.18 -13.15
C ARG A 115 -4.22 0.25 -11.90
N LEU A 116 -3.75 -0.91 -11.41
CA LEU A 116 -2.89 -1.01 -10.23
C LEU A 116 -1.65 -0.10 -10.36
N ARG A 117 -0.98 -0.13 -11.52
CA ARG A 117 0.21 0.67 -11.79
C ARG A 117 -0.09 2.18 -11.82
N ALA A 118 -1.19 2.59 -12.43
CA ALA A 118 -1.60 3.99 -12.49
C ALA A 118 -1.93 4.51 -11.08
N VAL A 119 -2.79 3.80 -10.36
CA VAL A 119 -3.22 4.16 -9.00
C VAL A 119 -2.05 4.24 -8.03
N THR A 120 -1.18 3.23 -8.00
CA THR A 120 -0.03 3.25 -7.06
C THR A 120 1.00 4.31 -7.43
N SER A 121 1.16 4.64 -8.72
CA SER A 121 2.02 5.74 -9.15
C SER A 121 1.47 7.11 -8.73
N GLU A 122 0.15 7.30 -8.83
CA GLU A 122 -0.52 8.50 -8.37
C GLU A 122 -0.41 8.63 -6.84
N ALA A 123 -0.68 7.56 -6.09
CA ALA A 123 -0.53 7.54 -4.64
C ALA A 123 0.89 7.94 -4.20
N ILE A 124 1.93 7.42 -4.87
CA ILE A 124 3.32 7.78 -4.57
C ILE A 124 3.57 9.27 -4.79
N SER A 125 2.98 9.86 -5.82
CA SER A 125 3.22 11.25 -6.23
C SER A 125 2.31 12.25 -5.51
N ALA A 126 1.22 11.79 -4.90
CA ALA A 126 0.21 12.62 -4.26
C ALA A 126 0.79 13.54 -3.17
N GLY A 127 0.27 14.77 -3.13
CA GLY A 127 0.49 15.65 -1.99
C GLY A 127 -0.25 15.12 -0.77
N LEU A 128 0.37 15.21 0.41
CA LEU A 128 -0.29 14.95 1.68
C LEU A 128 -0.52 16.26 2.41
N THR A 129 -1.63 16.33 3.13
CA THR A 129 -1.90 17.41 4.09
C THR A 129 -0.73 17.50 5.07
N GLN A 130 -0.13 18.68 5.16
CA GLN A 130 1.08 18.89 5.96
C GLN A 130 0.74 18.82 7.44
N THR A 131 1.14 17.72 8.08
CA THR A 131 0.99 17.47 9.51
C THR A 131 2.30 16.92 10.09
N VAL A 132 2.44 16.97 11.41
CA VAL A 132 3.58 16.35 12.12
C VAL A 132 3.66 14.84 11.87
N PHE A 133 2.55 14.18 11.52
CA PHE A 133 2.54 12.75 11.20
C PHE A 133 2.99 12.49 9.75
N ALA A 134 2.60 13.38 8.81
CA ALA A 134 2.87 13.22 7.38
C ALA A 134 4.37 13.09 7.04
N GLN A 135 5.26 13.65 7.86
CA GLN A 135 6.72 13.54 7.68
C GLN A 135 7.25 12.09 7.81
N HIS A 136 6.48 11.19 8.44
CA HIS A 136 6.87 9.79 8.62
C HIS A 136 6.41 8.87 7.48
N VAL A 137 5.58 9.39 6.57
CA VAL A 137 5.02 8.65 5.44
C VAL A 137 6.05 8.54 4.32
N ARG A 138 6.35 7.31 3.91
CA ARG A 138 7.28 6.96 2.84
C ARG A 138 6.50 6.55 1.58
N PRO A 139 7.12 6.60 0.38
CA PRO A 139 6.45 6.17 -0.85
C PRO A 139 5.84 4.77 -0.77
N LEU A 140 6.54 3.83 -0.11
CA LEU A 140 6.09 2.45 0.04
C LEU A 140 4.80 2.34 0.90
N ASP A 141 4.62 3.22 1.89
CA ASP A 141 3.41 3.26 2.71
C ASP A 141 2.21 3.69 1.89
N ARG A 142 2.40 4.61 0.93
CA ARG A 142 1.30 5.11 0.08
C ARG A 142 0.76 3.99 -0.81
N THR A 143 1.65 3.17 -1.39
CA THR A 143 1.28 1.92 -2.07
C THR A 143 0.56 0.96 -1.11
N GLY A 144 1.03 0.82 0.12
CA GLY A 144 0.40 -0.01 1.13
C GLY A 144 -1.00 0.45 1.53
N VAL A 145 -1.22 1.77 1.62
CA VAL A 145 -2.52 2.38 1.88
C VAL A 145 -3.50 2.07 0.75
N CYS A 146 -3.06 2.06 -0.52
CA CYS A 146 -3.90 1.57 -1.62
C CYS A 146 -4.34 0.11 -1.40
N HIS A 147 -3.48 -0.74 -0.82
CA HIS A 147 -3.86 -2.13 -0.48
C HIS A 147 -4.77 -2.21 0.73
N HIS A 148 -4.66 -1.31 1.71
CA HIS A 148 -5.64 -1.18 2.79
C HIS A 148 -7.02 -0.84 2.20
N LEU A 149 -7.10 0.16 1.33
CA LEU A 149 -8.33 0.54 0.64
C LEU A 149 -8.89 -0.62 -0.21
N ALA A 150 -8.03 -1.36 -0.92
CA ALA A 150 -8.47 -2.52 -1.69
C ALA A 150 -8.98 -3.68 -0.81
N ASN A 151 -8.44 -3.85 0.39
CA ASN A 151 -8.97 -4.80 1.36
C ASN A 151 -10.38 -4.44 1.82
N GLU A 152 -10.65 -3.16 2.02
CA GLU A 152 -11.97 -2.64 2.39
C GLU A 152 -12.93 -2.52 1.19
N ASN A 153 -12.51 -2.92 -0.02
CA ASN A 153 -13.23 -2.78 -1.29
C ASN A 153 -13.52 -1.33 -1.71
N GLU A 154 -12.81 -0.35 -1.13
CA GLU A 154 -12.85 1.05 -1.56
C GLU A 154 -12.09 1.26 -2.89
N LEU A 155 -11.12 0.38 -3.17
CA LEU A 155 -10.45 0.26 -4.46
C LEU A 155 -10.59 -1.17 -5.00
N THR A 156 -10.68 -1.32 -6.32
CA THR A 156 -10.65 -2.63 -6.98
C THR A 156 -9.61 -2.64 -8.11
N TRP A 157 -8.83 -3.72 -8.21
CA TRP A 157 -7.82 -3.85 -9.27
C TRP A 157 -8.38 -4.46 -10.53
N CYS A 158 -9.23 -5.46 -10.41
CA CYS A 158 -9.97 -6.04 -11.53
C CYS A 158 -11.43 -5.61 -11.41
N GLU A 159 -12.09 -5.39 -12.53
CA GLU A 159 -13.54 -5.40 -12.50
C GLU A 159 -13.95 -6.85 -12.25
N GLY A 160 -14.57 -7.11 -11.10
CA GLY A 160 -15.30 -8.36 -10.95
C GLY A 160 -16.37 -8.38 -12.03
N GLU A 161 -16.62 -9.55 -12.63
CA GLU A 161 -17.87 -9.77 -13.36
C GLU A 161 -19.00 -9.31 -12.42
N GLY A 162 -19.62 -8.17 -12.76
CA GLY A 162 -20.78 -7.70 -12.04
C GLY A 162 -21.81 -8.81 -12.09
N THR A 163 -22.07 -9.42 -10.94
CA THR A 163 -23.31 -10.17 -10.73
C THR A 163 -24.45 -9.19 -10.53
#